data_AF-A0A5C7F090-F1
#
_entry.id   AF-A0A5C7F090-F1
#
_cell.length_a   1.000
_cell.length_b   1.000
_cell.length_c   1.000
_cell.angle_alpha   90.00
_cell.angle_beta   90.00
_cell.angle_gamma   90.00
#
_symmetry.space_group_name_H-M   'P 1'
#
loop_
_entity.id
_entity.type
_entity.pdbx_description
1 polymer ?
#
loop_
_entity_poly.entity_id
_entity_poly.type
_entity_poly.pdbx_seq_one_letter_code
_entity_poly.pdbx_strand_id
1 'polypeptide(L)' 'MKNDKVKKQPKSPVDINRYIPSIELKKIPPEKAFAILKKTGYDINEEESEEIMQILYIIVQLTLKEFFTPS' A
#
# COMPACT_ATOMS: atom_id res chain seq x y z
N MET A 1 -46.53 25.91 -8.63
CA MET A 1 -45.11 25.52 -8.73
C MET A 1 -44.52 25.37 -7.33
N LYS A 2 -44.26 24.15 -6.89
CA LYS A 2 -43.38 23.87 -5.73
C LYS A 2 -42.58 22.63 -6.10
N ASN A 3 -41.33 22.85 -6.50
CA ASN A 3 -40.46 21.80 -7.00
C ASN A 3 -39.89 21.00 -5.82
N ASP A 4 -40.01 19.68 -5.92
CA ASP A 4 -39.52 18.70 -4.98
C ASP A 4 -38.00 18.83 -4.75
N LYS A 5 -37.63 19.03 -3.49
CA LYS A 5 -36.23 18.96 -3.05
C LYS A 5 -35.82 17.49 -2.97
N VAL A 6 -35.14 17.01 -4.02
CA VAL A 6 -34.41 15.74 -3.98
C VAL A 6 -33.31 15.85 -2.93
N LYS A 7 -33.56 15.30 -1.74
CA LYS A 7 -32.54 15.11 -0.70
C LYS A 7 -31.51 14.12 -1.23
N LYS A 8 -30.36 14.63 -1.71
CA LYS A 8 -29.17 13.81 -1.93
C LYS A 8 -28.72 13.27 -0.57
N GLN A 9 -29.00 12.01 -0.31
CA GLN A 9 -28.45 11.31 0.85
C GLN A 9 -26.92 11.34 0.76
N PRO A 10 -26.20 11.55 1.87
CA PRO A 10 -24.76 11.47 1.89
C PRO A 10 -24.36 10.04 1.50
N LYS A 11 -23.60 9.90 0.42
CA LYS A 11 -22.95 8.62 0.08
C LYS A 11 -22.14 8.22 1.32
N SER A 12 -22.51 7.10 1.93
CA SER A 12 -21.74 6.47 2.98
C SER A 12 -20.26 6.42 2.58
N PRO A 13 -19.31 6.62 3.51
CA PRO A 13 -17.89 6.46 3.21
C PRO A 13 -17.72 5.10 2.52
N VAL A 14 -17.17 5.10 1.31
CA VAL A 14 -16.86 3.87 0.59
C VAL A 14 -15.90 3.10 1.48
N ASP A 15 -16.34 1.95 1.98
CA ASP A 15 -15.53 1.06 2.78
C ASP A 15 -14.38 0.57 1.90
N ILE A 16 -13.23 1.22 2.03
CA ILE A 16 -12.04 1.01 1.21
C ILE A 16 -11.56 -0.44 1.34
N ASN A 17 -11.89 -1.08 2.47
CA ASN A 17 -11.60 -2.49 2.75
C ASN A 17 -12.44 -3.48 1.94
N ARG A 18 -13.57 -3.06 1.35
CA ARG A 18 -14.42 -3.94 0.52
C ARG A 18 -13.85 -4.24 -0.87
N TYR A 19 -12.95 -3.38 -1.36
CA TYR A 19 -12.43 -3.44 -2.73
C TYR A 19 -10.95 -3.84 -2.82
N ILE A 20 -10.27 -4.00 -1.69
CA ILE A 20 -8.88 -4.39 -1.64
C ILE A 20 -8.84 -5.85 -1.19
N PRO A 21 -8.56 -6.82 -2.07
CA PRO A 21 -8.06 -8.10 -1.62
C PRO A 21 -6.87 -7.78 -0.70
N SER A 22 -6.87 -8.30 0.52
CA SER A 22 -5.70 -8.24 1.40
C SER A 22 -4.57 -9.00 0.70
N ILE A 23 -3.83 -8.33 -0.18
CA ILE A 23 -2.68 -8.92 -0.86
C ILE A 23 -1.60 -9.02 0.20
N GLU A 24 -1.51 -10.18 0.82
CA GLU A 24 -0.45 -10.52 1.74
C GLU A 24 0.87 -10.56 0.95
N LEU A 25 1.70 -9.53 1.14
CA LEU A 25 3.05 -9.54 0.62
C LEU A 25 3.90 -10.48 1.47
N LYS A 26 4.55 -11.44 0.81
CA LYS A 26 5.59 -12.25 1.45
C LYS A 26 6.79 -11.36 1.77
N LYS A 27 6.87 -10.89 3.01
CA LYS A 27 7.98 -10.06 3.47
C LYS A 27 9.27 -10.88 3.52
N ILE A 28 10.34 -10.27 3.03
CA ILE A 28 11.72 -10.69 3.24
C ILE A 28 12.09 -10.40 4.71
N PRO A 29 12.71 -11.35 5.42
CA PRO A 29 13.25 -11.11 6.77
C PRO A 29 14.20 -9.91 6.80
N PRO A 30 14.17 -9.06 7.84
CA PRO A 30 15.00 -7.86 7.94
C PRO A 30 16.49 -8.13 7.73
N GLU A 31 17.01 -9.22 8.29
CA GLU A 31 18.43 -9.58 8.22
C GLU A 31 18.86 -9.90 6.79
N LYS A 32 17.95 -10.50 6.01
CA LYS A 32 18.19 -10.79 4.59
C LYS A 32 18.11 -9.53 3.74
N ALA A 33 17.17 -8.64 4.03
CA ALA A 33 17.09 -7.36 3.34
C ALA A 33 18.34 -6.51 3.60
N PHE A 34 18.79 -6.45 4.85
CA PHE A 34 20.02 -5.78 5.23
C PHE A 34 21.24 -6.35 4.49
N ALA A 35 21.38 -7.68 4.46
CA ALA A 35 22.46 -8.33 3.72
C ALA A 35 22.43 -8.02 2.22
N ILE A 36 21.25 -7.95 1.60
CA ILE A 36 21.09 -7.58 0.18
C ILE A 36 21.55 -6.15 -0.06
N LEU A 37 21.03 -5.20 0.73
CA LEU A 37 21.34 -3.77 0.58
C LEU A 37 22.82 -3.47 0.85
N LYS A 38 23.41 -4.11 1.85
CA LYS A 38 24.85 -4.00 2.12
C LYS A 38 25.70 -4.59 0.99
N LYS A 39 25.29 -5.72 0.41
CA LYS A 39 26.00 -6.35 -0.72
C LYS A 39 26.01 -5.47 -1.97
N THR A 40 24.99 -4.63 -2.16
CA THR A 40 24.94 -3.66 -3.27
C THR A 40 25.86 -2.45 -3.07
N GLY A 41 26.60 -2.39 -1.96
CA GLY A 41 27.58 -1.33 -1.69
C GLY A 41 27.01 -0.11 -0.98
N TYR A 42 25.77 -0.20 -0.46
CA TYR A 42 25.21 0.85 0.39
C TYR A 42 25.78 0.73 1.80
N ASP A 43 26.33 1.83 2.30
CA ASP A 43 26.70 1.96 3.71
C ASP A 43 25.47 2.40 4.48
N ILE A 44 24.70 1.41 4.93
CA ILE A 44 23.49 1.61 5.73
C ILE A 44 23.54 0.72 6.96
N ASN A 45 22.78 1.10 7.99
CA ASN A 45 22.56 0.31 9.18
C ASN A 45 21.26 -0.53 9.07
N GLU A 46 20.97 -1.32 10.10
CA GLU A 46 19.82 -2.22 10.14
C GLU A 46 18.47 -1.47 10.16
N GLU A 47 18.39 -0.36 10.89
CA GLU A 47 17.20 0.50 10.99
C GLU A 47 16.88 1.12 9.62
N GLU A 48 17.88 1.70 8.97
CA GLU A 48 17.75 2.28 7.61
C GLU A 48 17.32 1.22 6.59
N SER A 49 17.86 0.00 6.69
CA SER A 49 17.44 -1.13 5.84
C SER A 49 15.97 -1.48 6.06
N GLU A 50 15.51 -1.50 7.30
CA GLU A 50 14.11 -1.77 7.61
C GLU A 50 13.19 -0.69 7.04
N GLU A 51 13.52 0.59 7.22
CA GLU A 51 12.78 1.72 6.66
C GLU A 51 12.67 1.64 5.13
N ILE A 52 13.79 1.38 4.45
CA ILE A 52 13.83 1.19 2.99
C ILE A 52 12.87 0.07 2.57
N MET A 53 12.93 -1.08 3.24
CA MET A 53 12.06 -2.20 2.91
C MET A 53 10.58 -1.89 3.16
N GLN A 54 10.24 -1.17 4.23
CA GLN A 54 8.87 -0.75 4.50
C GLN A 54 8.33 0.13 3.36
N ILE A 55 9.11 1.11 2.90
CA ILE A 55 8.75 1.95 1.75
C ILE A 55 8.53 1.11 0.49
N LEU A 56 9.45 0.18 0.21
CA LEU A 56 9.33 -0.71 -0.96
C LEU A 56 8.05 -1.56 -0.91
N TYR A 57 7.68 -2.10 0.26
CA TYR A 57 6.42 -2.85 0.39
C TYR A 57 5.20 -1.97 0.15
N ILE A 58 5.19 -0.74 0.65
CA ILE A 58 4.09 0.21 0.40
C ILE A 58 3.95 0.47 -1.10
N ILE A 59 5.04 0.74 -1.80
CA ILE A 59 5.03 0.97 -3.25
C ILE A 59 4.48 -0.26 -3.97
N VAL A 60 4.95 -1.46 -3.64
CA VAL A 60 4.45 -2.69 -4.25
C VAL A 60 2.96 -2.89 -3.98
N GLN A 61 2.48 -2.64 -2.76
CA GLN A 61 1.04 -2.72 -2.45
C GLN A 61 0.22 -1.76 -3.30
N LEU A 62 0.70 -0.52 -3.48
CA LEU A 62 0.03 0.48 -4.32
C LEU A 62 0.03 0.06 -5.79
N THR A 63 1.17 -0.41 -6.32
CA THR A 63 1.27 -0.88 -7.71
C THR A 63 0.37 -2.09 -7.97
N LEU A 64 0.35 -3.06 -7.06
CA LEU A 64 -0.53 -4.22 -7.20
C LEU A 64 -2.00 -3.80 -7.11
N LYS A 65 -2.34 -2.83 -6.24
CA LYS A 65 -3.67 -2.25 -6.22
C LYS A 65 -4.03 -1.66 -7.58
N GLU A 66 -3.22 -0.76 -8.13
CA GLU A 66 -3.47 -0.14 -9.43
C GLU A 66 -3.62 -1.16 -10.56
N PHE A 67 -2.80 -2.23 -10.55
CA PHE A 67 -2.83 -3.25 -11.58
C PHE A 67 -4.04 -4.19 -11.49
N PHE A 68 -4.48 -4.53 -10.27
CA PHE A 68 -5.55 -5.51 -10.04
C PHE A 68 -6.92 -4.89 -9.76
N THR A 69 -7.04 -3.58 -9.55
CA THR A 69 -8.35 -2.90 -9.52
C THR A 69 -8.74 -2.47 -10.93
N PRO A 70 -9.80 -3.05 -11.53
CA PRO A 70 -10.30 -2.60 -12.83
C PRO A 70 -10.76 -1.14 -12.73
N SER A 71 -10.42 -0.33 -13.74
CA SER A 71 -10.87 1.07 -13.89
C SER A 71 -12.38 1.18 -14.09
#